data_AF-A0AA86NWK8-F1
#
_entry.id   AF-A0AA86NWK8-F1
#
_cell.length_a   1.000
_cell.length_b   1.000
_cell.length_c   1.000
_cell.angle_alpha   90.00
_cell.angle_beta   90.00
_cell.angle_gamma   90.00
#
_symmetry.space_group_name_H-M   'P 1'
#
loop_
_entity.id
_entity.type
_entity.pdbx_description
1 polymer ?
#
loop_
_entity_poly.entity_id
_entity_poly.type
_entity_poly.pdbx_seq_one_letter_code
_entity_poly.pdbx_strand_id
1 'polypeptide(L)' 'MSENNVHVFMCESCGMMPRFKGLQGFLRPKGYTCDFEYGNTGDFEVHYRGQLIYSKQATGAHPIPPQVLEAIEKVNQQ' A
#
# COMPACT_ATOMS: atom_id res chain seq x y z
N MET A 1 5.86 15.04 7.16
CA MET A 1 5.14 13.97 6.44
C MET A 1 5.34 14.22 4.97
N SER A 2 5.98 13.31 4.25
CA SER A 2 6.25 13.47 2.82
C SER A 2 4.93 13.37 2.04
N GLU A 3 4.66 14.28 1.12
CA GLU A 3 3.43 14.31 0.30
C GLU A 3 3.17 13.02 -0.49
N ASN A 4 4.21 12.19 -0.68
CA ASN A 4 4.22 10.97 -1.48
C ASN A 4 4.41 9.69 -0.62
N ASN A 5 4.00 9.73 0.64
CA ASN A 5 4.11 8.58 1.54
C ASN A 5 2.91 7.62 1.40
N VAL A 6 3.21 6.36 1.14
CA VAL A 6 2.26 5.25 1.09
C VAL A 6 2.44 4.41 2.35
N HIS A 7 1.39 4.35 3.18
CA HIS A 7 1.40 3.59 4.42
C HIS A 7 0.70 2.25 4.23
N VAL A 8 1.37 1.15 4.54
CA VAL A 8 0.83 -0.20 4.34
C VAL A 8 0.59 -0.87 5.70
N PHE A 9 -0.66 -1.16 6.02
CA PHE A 9 -0.99 -1.99 7.19
C PHE A 9 -1.02 -3.44 6.76
N MET A 10 -0.21 -4.29 7.39
CA MET A 10 -0.16 -5.71 7.05
C MET A 10 -0.08 -6.62 8.27
N CYS A 11 -0.62 -7.82 8.13
CA CYS A 11 -0.49 -8.87 9.13
C CYS A 11 0.97 -9.32 9.28
N GLU A 12 1.51 -9.23 10.51
CA GLU A 12 2.87 -9.65 10.87
C GLU A 12 3.10 -11.16 10.62
N SER A 13 2.19 -12.00 11.12
CA SER A 13 2.30 -13.46 11.07
C SER A 13 1.99 -14.08 9.70
N CYS A 14 1.50 -13.29 8.75
CA CYS A 14 1.05 -13.77 7.44
C CYS A 14 2.16 -13.78 6.38
N GLY A 15 3.37 -13.31 6.69
CA GLY A 15 4.49 -13.30 5.74
C GLY A 15 4.31 -12.31 4.59
N MET A 16 3.69 -11.15 4.83
CA MET A 16 3.37 -10.14 3.81
C MET A 16 4.56 -9.30 3.34
N MET A 17 5.71 -9.40 4.02
CA MET A 17 6.93 -8.65 3.72
C MET A 17 7.41 -8.73 2.26
N PRO A 18 7.40 -9.90 1.57
CA PRO A 18 7.79 -9.97 0.16
C PRO A 18 6.87 -9.16 -0.75
N ARG A 19 5.56 -9.13 -0.45
CA ARG A 19 4.57 -8.32 -1.19
C ARG A 19 4.80 -6.83 -0.96
N PHE A 20 5.01 -6.43 0.29
CA PHE A 20 5.37 -5.06 0.63
C PHE A 20 6.66 -4.61 -0.08
N LYS A 21 7.72 -5.42 -0.03
CA LYS A 21 8.99 -5.10 -0.71
C LYS A 21 8.83 -4.97 -2.23
N GLY A 22 8.01 -5.82 -2.86
CA GLY A 22 7.70 -5.73 -4.28
C GLY A 22 6.97 -4.42 -4.63
N LEU A 23 6.00 -4.02 -3.80
CA LEU A 23 5.29 -2.75 -3.95
C LEU A 23 6.24 -1.56 -3.76
N GLN A 24 7.02 -1.57 -2.69
CA GLN A 24 8.01 -0.54 -2.39
C GLN A 24 9.04 -0.40 -3.52
N GLY A 25 9.55 -1.50 -4.05
CA GLY A 25 10.49 -1.50 -5.18
C GLY A 25 9.90 -0.92 -6.47
N PHE A 26 8.59 -1.10 -6.70
CA PHE A 26 7.89 -0.56 -7.85
C PHE A 26 7.59 0.95 -7.73
N LEU A 27 7.25 1.40 -6.52
CA LEU A 27 6.84 2.76 -6.21
C LEU A 27 8.02 3.71 -5.96
N ARG A 28 9.12 3.22 -5.38
CA ARG A 28 10.34 3.98 -5.13
C ARG A 28 10.91 4.72 -6.37
N PRO A 29 11.09 4.08 -7.55
CA PRO A 29 11.58 4.78 -8.74
C PRO A 29 10.59 5.82 -9.29
N LYS A 30 9.34 5.82 -8.83
CA LYS A 30 8.30 6.81 -9.19
C LYS A 30 8.23 7.99 -8.22
N GLY A 31 9.11 8.03 -7.21
CA GLY A 31 9.18 9.12 -6.23
C GLY A 31 8.27 8.94 -5.01
N TYR A 32 7.73 7.74 -4.80
CA TYR A 32 6.93 7.41 -3.63
C TYR A 32 7.77 6.68 -2.57
N THR A 33 7.54 7.01 -1.31
CA THR A 33 8.10 6.27 -0.16
C THR A 33 7.02 5.34 0.38
N CYS A 34 7.40 4.13 0.80
CA CYS A 34 6.47 3.21 1.43
C CYS A 34 6.94 2.91 2.84
N ASP A 35 6.05 3.14 3.80
CA ASP A 35 6.19 2.70 5.18
C ASP A 35 5.16 1.59 5.45
N PHE A 36 5.39 0.83 6.51
CA PHE A 36 4.45 -0.19 6.93
C PHE A 36 4.27 -0.20 8.43
N GLU A 37 3.11 -0.68 8.83
CA GLU A 37 2.75 -0.96 10.21
C GLU A 37 2.12 -2.35 10.29
N TYR A 38 2.35 -3.04 11.39
CA TYR A 38 1.73 -4.34 11.63
C TYR A 38 0.32 -4.14 12.19
N GLY A 39 -0.67 -4.64 11.45
CA GLY A 39 -2.08 -4.60 11.80
C GLY A 39 -2.61 -5.94 12.33
N ASN A 40 -3.92 -6.17 12.18
CA ASN A 40 -4.53 -7.42 12.61
C ASN A 40 -4.20 -8.58 11.65
N THR A 41 -4.54 -9.79 12.09
CA THR A 41 -4.32 -11.00 11.30
C THR A 41 -5.16 -10.96 10.02
N GLY A 42 -4.52 -11.23 8.87
CA GLY A 42 -5.16 -11.23 7.56
C GLY A 42 -5.17 -9.90 6.83
N ASP A 43 -4.78 -8.80 7.49
CA ASP A 43 -4.84 -7.47 6.91
C ASP A 43 -3.76 -7.24 5.84
N PHE A 44 -4.18 -6.52 4.80
CA PHE A 44 -3.30 -5.87 3.83
C PHE A 44 -4.02 -4.65 3.28
N GLU A 45 -3.78 -3.51 3.91
CA GLU A 45 -4.37 -2.23 3.55
C GLU A 45 -3.32 -1.25 3.10
N VAL A 46 -3.66 -0.44 2.11
CA VAL A 46 -2.78 0.59 1.57
C VAL A 46 -3.48 1.92 1.73
N HIS A 47 -2.80 2.83 2.40
CA HIS A 47 -3.23 4.19 2.67
C HIS A 47 -2.28 5.17 2.00
N TYR A 48 -2.83 6.24 1.45
CA TYR A 48 -2.06 7.32 0.83
C TYR A 48 -2.70 8.64 1.23
N ARG A 49 -1.90 9.58 1.75
CA ARG A 49 -2.39 10.88 2.30
C ARG A 49 -3.52 10.73 3.34
N GLY A 50 -3.47 9.67 4.14
CA GLY A 50 -4.50 9.36 5.15
C GLY A 50 -5.79 8.77 4.58
N GLN A 51 -5.86 8.52 3.28
CA GLN A 51 -7.01 7.87 2.62
C GLN A 51 -6.70 6.40 2.33
N LEU A 52 -7.64 5.51 2.69
CA LEU A 52 -7.61 4.12 2.28
C LEU A 52 -7.79 4.02 0.76
N ILE A 53 -6.75 3.61 0.04
CA ILE A 53 -6.77 3.44 -1.42
C ILE A 53 -6.92 1.97 -1.83
N TYR A 54 -6.64 1.03 -0.93
CA TYR A 54 -6.83 -0.39 -1.16
C TYR A 54 -7.03 -1.16 0.16
N SER A 55 -7.98 -2.09 0.21
CA SER A 55 -8.10 -3.07 1.29
C SER A 55 -8.28 -4.48 0.74
N LYS A 56 -7.41 -5.41 1.14
CA LYS A 56 -7.54 -6.83 0.81
C LYS A 56 -8.84 -7.43 1.33
N GLN A 57 -9.34 -6.97 2.48
CA GLN A 57 -10.61 -7.47 3.02
C GLN A 57 -11.79 -7.10 2.10
N ALA A 58 -11.74 -5.91 1.49
CA ALA A 58 -12.77 -5.46 0.55
C ALA A 58 -12.68 -6.14 -0.82
N THR A 59 -11.48 -6.41 -1.32
CA THR A 59 -11.27 -6.99 -2.66
C THR A 59 -11.18 -8.51 -2.67
N GLY A 60 -10.95 -9.14 -1.52
CA GLY A 60 -10.66 -10.57 -1.42
C GLY A 60 -9.30 -10.98 -2.01
N ALA A 61 -8.48 -10.03 -2.47
CA ALA A 61 -7.24 -10.30 -3.20
C ALA A 61 -6.09 -9.42 -2.69
N HIS A 62 -4.86 -9.78 -3.06
CA HIS A 62 -3.70 -8.90 -2.84
C HIS A 62 -3.62 -7.86 -3.96
N PRO A 63 -3.20 -6.61 -3.64
CA PRO A 63 -3.02 -5.61 -4.68
C PRO A 63 -1.85 -5.98 -5.57
N ILE A 64 -1.98 -5.69 -6.86
CA ILE A 64 -0.81 -5.65 -7.77
C ILE A 64 -0.26 -4.22 -7.83
N PRO A 65 1.07 -4.04 -7.96
CA PRO A 65 1.68 -2.70 -7.91
C PRO A 65 1.10 -1.66 -8.89
N PRO A 66 0.71 -2.01 -10.13
CA PRO A 66 0.06 -1.04 -11.04
C PRO A 66 -1.28 -0.50 -10.52
N GLN A 67 -2.09 -1.34 -9.86
CA GLN A 67 -3.38 -0.90 -9.31
C GLN A 67 -3.21 0.10 -8.17
N VAL A 68 -2.19 -0.11 -7.33
CA VAL A 68 -1.86 0.82 -6.24
C VAL A 68 -1.43 2.17 -6.80
N LEU A 69 -0.60 2.17 -7.84
CA LEU A 69 -0.18 3.41 -8.50
C LEU A 69 -1.37 4.16 -9.10
N GLU A 70 -2.24 3.46 -9.84
CA GLU A 70 -3.45 4.07 -10.43
C GLU A 70 -4.34 4.70 -9.35
N ALA A 71 -4.49 4.04 -8.20
CA ALA A 71 -5.25 4.57 -7.07
C ALA A 71 -4.59 5.82 -6.46
N ILE A 72 -3.27 5.84 -6.34
CA ILE A 72 -2.50 7.02 -5.89
C ILE A 72 -2.68 8.19 -6.87
N GLU A 73 -2.58 7.93 -8.18
CA GLU A 73 -2.75 8.94 -9.22
C GLU A 73 -4.15 9.54 -9.21
N LYS A 74 -5.19 8.73 -8.95
CA LYS A 74 -6.56 9.22 -8.76
C LYS A 74 -6.68 10.16 -7.57
N VAL A 75 -6.02 9.86 -6.45
CA VAL A 75 -6.02 10.75 -5.27
C VAL A 75 -5.26 12.05 -5.56
N ASN A 76 -4.19 12.02 -6.35
CA ASN A 76 -3.47 13.23 -6.74
C ASN A 76 -4.23 14.11 -7.75
N GLN A 77 -5.24 13.57 -8.44
CA GLN A 77 -6.11 14.32 -9.36
C GLN A 77 -7.35 14.92 -8.70
N GLN A 78 -7.59 14.61 -7.42
CA GLN A 78 -8.66 15.17 -6.59
C GLN A 78 -8.17 16.40 -5.83
#